data_AF-A0A9J7EP82-F1
#
_entry.id   AF-A0A9J7EP82-F1
#
_cell.length_a   1.000
_cell.length_b   1.000
_cell.length_c   1.000
_cell.angle_alpha   90.00
_cell.angle_beta   90.00
_cell.angle_gamma   90.00
#
_symmetry.space_group_name_H-M   'P 1'
#
loop_
_entity.id
_entity.type
_entity.pdbx_description
1 polymer ?
#
loop_
_entity_poly.entity_id
_entity_poly.type
_entity_poly.pdbx_seq_one_letter_code
_entity_poly.pdbx_strand_id
1 'polypeptide(L)'
;MKYLGLILDSRWRFGPHFADLSKPLLKTANDLSWLIPNLGGPSARCRRLYAGILRSMALYGAPVWADYLRRRENATALRVPQRAIAQRVARAYRTAACALASTPPWELEAWVLARVYEWTVDRRARGERQE
;
A
#
# COMPACT_ATOMS: atom_id res chain seq x y z
N MET A 1 2.58 16.55 12.91
CA MET A 1 3.84 17.01 12.28
C MET A 1 4.14 16.13 11.07
N LYS A 2 4.68 16.68 9.97
CA LYS A 2 5.15 15.89 8.81
C LYS A 2 6.62 15.52 9.00
N TYR A 3 6.96 14.24 8.83
CA TYR A 3 8.33 13.74 8.94
C TYR A 3 8.59 12.61 7.94
N LEU A 4 9.59 12.77 7.07
CA LEU A 4 9.95 11.80 6.02
C LEU A 4 8.76 11.33 5.15
N GLY A 5 7.73 12.16 4.96
CA GLY A 5 6.51 11.78 4.22
C GLY A 5 5.41 11.13 5.07
N LEU A 6 5.67 10.87 6.35
CA LEU A 6 4.68 10.41 7.33
C LEU A 6 4.04 11.60 8.06
N ILE A 7 2.77 11.46 8.43
CA ILE A 7 2.09 12.44 9.30
C ILE A 7 2.01 11.82 10.69
N LEU A 8 2.87 12.31 11.58
CA LEU A 8 2.89 11.91 12.98
C LEU A 8 1.84 12.73 13.73
N ASP A 9 0.85 12.03 14.28
CA ASP A 9 -0.11 12.56 15.23
C ASP A 9 0.48 12.47 16.64
N SER A 10 0.21 13.45 17.51
CA SER A 10 0.73 13.47 18.89
C SER A 10 0.29 12.27 19.70
N ARG A 11 -0.85 11.65 19.33
CA ARG A 11 -1.39 10.43 19.93
C ARG A 11 -0.92 9.15 19.25
N TRP A 12 -0.01 9.22 18.28
CA TRP A 12 0.49 8.07 17.51
C TRP A 12 -0.63 7.21 16.91
N ARG A 13 -1.79 7.80 16.54
CA ARG A 13 -2.94 7.04 16.02
C ARG A 13 -2.89 6.79 14.52
N PHE A 14 -2.09 7.58 13.79
CA PHE A 14 -1.94 7.56 12.33
C PHE A 14 -3.22 7.73 11.49
N GLY A 15 -4.39 8.00 12.10
CA GLY A 15 -5.63 8.25 11.36
C GLY A 15 -5.51 9.38 10.33
N PRO A 16 -5.00 10.57 10.69
CA PRO A 16 -4.76 11.66 9.75
C PRO A 16 -3.79 11.27 8.62
N HIS A 17 -2.80 10.42 8.92
CA HIS A 17 -1.86 9.92 7.92
C HIS A 17 -2.56 9.08 6.86
N PHE A 18 -3.39 8.11 7.23
CA PHE A 18 -4.11 7.29 6.25
C PHE A 18 -5.16 8.08 5.47
N ALA A 19 -5.83 9.04 6.11
CA ALA A 19 -6.76 9.93 5.44
C ALA A 19 -6.06 10.75 4.34
N ASP A 20 -4.88 11.31 4.64
CA ASP A 20 -4.10 12.08 3.69
C ASP A 20 -3.35 11.21 2.68
N LEU A 21 -2.99 9.97 3.01
CA LEU A 21 -2.38 8.99 2.09
C LEU A 21 -3.40 8.45 1.07
N SER A 22 -4.66 8.30 1.46
CA SER A 22 -5.71 7.77 0.58
C SER A 22 -5.97 8.68 -0.64
N LYS A 23 -5.88 10.01 -0.45
CA LYS A 23 -6.12 11.02 -1.50
C LYS A 23 -5.15 10.92 -2.69
N PRO A 24 -3.81 10.97 -2.51
CA PRO A 24 -2.87 10.84 -3.62
C PRO A 24 -2.93 9.44 -4.24
N LEU A 25 -3.13 8.38 -3.46
CA LEU A 25 -3.29 7.03 -4.01
C LEU A 25 -4.50 6.93 -4.95
N LEU A 26 -5.64 7.47 -4.54
CA LEU A 26 -6.85 7.49 -5.37
C LEU A 26 -6.70 8.40 -6.58
N LYS A 27 -6.06 9.56 -6.43
CA LYS A 27 -5.75 10.46 -7.55
C LYS A 27 -4.89 9.74 -8.59
N THR A 28 -3.76 9.16 -8.17
CA THR A 28 -2.88 8.40 -9.07
C THR A 28 -3.59 7.20 -9.69
N ALA A 29 -4.41 6.47 -8.92
CA ALA A 29 -5.20 5.36 -9.47
C ALA A 29 -6.22 5.83 -10.53
N ASN A 30 -6.84 6.99 -10.34
CA ASN A 30 -7.77 7.58 -11.29
C ASN A 30 -7.06 8.11 -12.53
N ASP A 31 -5.96 8.85 -12.38
CA ASP A 31 -5.16 9.36 -13.50
C ASP A 31 -4.67 8.20 -14.39
N LEU A 32 -4.25 7.09 -13.76
CA LEU A 32 -3.85 5.87 -14.45
C LEU A 32 -5.03 5.09 -15.05
N SER A 33 -6.25 5.27 -14.53
CA SER A 33 -7.42 4.57 -15.06
C SER A 33 -7.75 4.99 -16.50
N TRP A 34 -7.40 6.22 -16.86
CA TRP A 34 -7.52 6.72 -18.23
C TRP A 34 -6.54 6.01 -19.18
N LEU A 35 -5.31 5.77 -18.72
CA LEU A 35 -4.28 5.09 -19.51
C LEU A 35 -4.54 3.57 -19.63
N ILE A 36 -5.34 3.00 -18.73
CA ILE A 36 -5.53 1.56 -18.59
C ILE A 36 -7.02 1.20 -18.62
N PRO A 37 -7.68 1.32 -19.79
CA PRO A 37 -9.06 0.88 -19.91
C PRO A 37 -9.17 -0.64 -19.69
N ASN A 38 -10.32 -1.10 -19.20
CA ASN A 38 -10.54 -2.53 -18.95
C ASN A 38 -10.52 -3.35 -20.25
N LEU A 39 -10.98 -2.75 -21.35
CA LEU A 39 -11.01 -3.31 -22.70
C LEU A 39 -9.99 -2.59 -23.58
N GLY A 40 -9.27 -3.33 -24.44
CA GLY A 40 -8.33 -2.74 -25.40
C GLY A 40 -7.10 -2.03 -24.81
N GLY A 41 -6.86 -2.14 -23.49
CA GLY A 41 -5.80 -1.40 -22.80
C GLY A 41 -4.43 -2.09 -22.74
N PRO A 42 -3.45 -1.44 -22.09
CA PRO A 42 -2.05 -1.88 -22.02
C PRO A 42 -1.85 -3.30 -21.47
N SER A 43 -0.69 -3.87 -21.83
CA SER A 43 -0.27 -5.22 -21.47
C SER A 43 -0.34 -5.51 -19.95
N ALA A 44 -0.42 -6.79 -19.59
CA ALA A 44 -0.39 -7.22 -18.19
C ALA A 44 0.88 -6.75 -17.44
N ARG A 45 2.01 -6.58 -18.15
CA ARG A 45 3.26 -6.07 -17.59
C ARG A 45 3.11 -4.62 -17.12
N CYS A 46 2.50 -3.75 -17.92
CA CYS A 46 2.23 -2.36 -17.54
C CYS A 46 1.34 -2.32 -16.29
N ARG A 47 0.26 -3.12 -16.26
CA ARG A 47 -0.65 -3.18 -15.11
C ARG A 47 0.06 -3.59 -13.81
N ARG A 48 0.95 -4.59 -13.87
CA ARG A 48 1.78 -5.00 -12.72
C ARG A 48 2.74 -3.91 -12.26
N LEU A 49 3.35 -3.17 -13.20
CA LEU A 49 4.20 -2.03 -12.86
C LEU A 49 3.42 -0.98 -12.07
N TYR A 50 2.22 -0.59 -12.54
CA TYR A 50 1.38 0.37 -11.84
C TYR A 50 0.91 -0.11 -10.47
N ALA A 51 0.53 -1.39 -10.36
CA ALA A 51 0.22 -2.02 -9.08
C ALA A 51 1.42 -1.91 -8.13
N GLY A 52 2.64 -2.13 -8.63
CA GLY A 52 3.88 -1.97 -7.89
C GLY A 52 4.11 -0.53 -7.41
N ILE A 53 3.90 0.47 -8.27
CA ILE A 53 4.03 1.89 -7.90
C ILE A 53 3.08 2.26 -6.76
N LEU A 54 1.80 1.94 -6.90
CA LEU A 54 0.79 2.21 -5.88
C LEU A 54 1.05 1.45 -4.58
N ARG A 55 1.49 0.19 -4.68
CA ARG A 55 1.93 -0.61 -3.52
C ARG A 55 3.10 0.07 -2.81
N SER A 56 4.12 0.51 -3.53
CA SER A 56 5.28 1.20 -2.94
C SER A 56 4.89 2.52 -2.27
N MET A 57 3.98 3.29 -2.88
CA MET A 57 3.44 4.51 -2.26
C MET A 57 2.65 4.20 -0.99
N ALA A 58 1.82 3.17 -1.03
CA ALA A 58 0.93 2.80 0.08
C ALA A 58 1.67 2.19 1.27
N LEU A 59 2.74 1.43 1.01
CA LEU A 59 3.53 0.72 2.02
C LEU A 59 4.77 1.48 2.46
N TYR A 60 4.95 2.71 1.98
CA TYR A 60 6.05 3.53 2.41
C TYR A 60 5.96 3.81 3.93
N GLY A 61 7.06 3.51 4.63
CA GLY A 61 7.12 3.63 6.09
C GLY A 61 6.28 2.59 6.83
N ALA A 62 5.86 1.50 6.18
CA ALA A 62 5.08 0.41 6.81
C ALA A 62 5.59 -0.01 8.19
N PRO A 63 6.90 -0.21 8.43
CA PRO A 63 7.40 -0.59 9.76
C PRO A 63 7.03 0.38 10.89
N VAL A 64 6.81 1.66 10.58
CA VAL A 64 6.46 2.69 11.57
C VAL A 64 4.97 2.64 11.94
N TRP A 65 4.10 2.32 10.98
CA TRP A 65 2.65 2.44 11.16
C TRP A 65 1.88 1.11 11.11
N ALA A 66 2.51 -0.02 10.77
CA ALA A 66 1.82 -1.28 10.49
C ALA A 66 0.98 -1.80 11.67
N ASP A 67 1.45 -1.63 12.92
CA ASP A 67 0.69 -2.03 14.11
C ASP A 67 -0.61 -1.25 14.29
N TYR A 68 -0.68 -0.03 13.75
CA TYR A 68 -1.84 0.83 13.86
C TYR A 68 -2.94 0.49 12.85
N LEU A 69 -2.69 -0.47 11.94
CA LEU A 69 -3.72 -1.07 11.08
C LEU A 69 -4.72 -1.94 11.84
N ARG A 70 -4.43 -2.33 13.08
CA ARG A 70 -5.40 -3.03 13.95
C ARG A 70 -6.69 -2.21 14.14
N ARG A 71 -6.62 -0.88 13.96
CA ARG A 71 -7.79 0.00 13.92
C ARG A 71 -8.50 -0.14 12.57
N ARG A 72 -9.77 -0.55 12.62
CA ARG A 72 -10.61 -0.75 11.42
C ARG A 72 -10.68 0.46 10.50
N GLU A 73 -10.66 1.67 11.06
CA GLU A 73 -10.67 2.94 10.31
C GLU A 73 -9.45 3.07 9.39
N ASN A 74 -8.25 2.80 9.94
CA ASN A 74 -6.97 2.86 9.23
C ASN A 74 -6.90 1.79 8.14
N ALA A 75 -7.29 0.55 8.49
CA ALA A 75 -7.41 -0.57 7.55
C ALA A 75 -8.35 -0.21 6.38
N THR A 76 -9.52 0.37 6.66
CA THR A 76 -10.50 0.74 5.63
C THR A 76 -9.96 1.83 4.71
N ALA A 77 -9.29 2.83 5.25
CA ALA A 77 -8.66 3.91 4.46
C ALA A 77 -7.61 3.38 3.47
N LEU A 78 -6.94 2.26 3.79
CA LEU A 78 -5.98 1.60 2.91
C LEU A 78 -6.64 0.63 1.90
N ARG A 79 -7.74 -0.04 2.29
CA ARG A 79 -8.49 -0.96 1.42
C ARG A 79 -9.17 -0.27 0.24
N VAL A 80 -9.65 0.96 0.42
CA VAL A 80 -10.34 1.73 -0.63
C VAL A 80 -9.43 1.95 -1.86
N PRO A 81 -8.23 2.54 -1.73
CA PRO A 81 -7.31 2.67 -2.87
C PRO A 81 -6.81 1.32 -3.38
N GLN A 82 -6.58 0.34 -2.51
CA GLN A 82 -6.18 -1.01 -2.94
C GLN A 82 -7.22 -1.64 -3.86
N ARG A 83 -8.50 -1.55 -3.50
CA ARG A 83 -9.59 -2.10 -4.32
C ARG A 83 -9.68 -1.40 -5.67
N ALA A 84 -9.53 -0.08 -5.69
CA ALA A 84 -9.54 0.70 -6.92
C ALA A 84 -8.45 0.23 -7.90
N ILE A 85 -7.21 0.05 -7.44
CA ILE A 85 -6.12 -0.45 -8.30
C ILE A 85 -6.31 -1.92 -8.67
N ALA A 86 -6.72 -2.77 -7.72
CA ALA A 86 -6.92 -4.20 -7.98
C ALA A 86 -7.98 -4.42 -9.06
N GLN A 87 -9.05 -3.62 -9.10
CA GLN A 87 -10.05 -3.66 -10.16
C GLN A 87 -9.44 -3.39 -11.53
N ARG A 88 -8.54 -2.41 -11.63
CA ARG A 88 -7.85 -2.07 -12.88
C ARG A 88 -6.84 -3.13 -13.29
N VAL A 89 -6.11 -3.70 -12.35
CA VAL A 89 -5.15 -4.79 -12.63
C VAL A 89 -5.88 -6.03 -13.14
N ALA A 90 -6.96 -6.42 -12.48
CA ALA A 90 -7.76 -7.60 -12.82
C ALA A 90 -8.74 -7.40 -13.99
N ARG A 91 -8.88 -6.17 -14.54
CA ARG A 91 -9.94 -5.79 -15.49
C ARG A 91 -11.36 -6.07 -14.94
N ALA A 92 -11.51 -6.07 -13.62
CA ALA A 92 -12.74 -6.42 -12.93
C ALA A 92 -13.60 -5.18 -12.67
N TYR A 93 -14.91 -5.32 -12.84
CA TYR A 93 -15.85 -4.21 -12.64
C TYR A 93 -16.34 -4.07 -11.19
N ARG A 94 -16.47 -5.15 -10.40
CA ARG A 94 -17.09 -5.05 -9.05
C ARG A 94 -16.53 -5.95 -7.93
N THR A 95 -16.33 -7.26 -8.12
CA THR A 95 -16.04 -8.20 -7.01
C THR A 95 -14.77 -9.04 -7.21
N ALA A 96 -14.17 -9.50 -6.10
CA ALA A 96 -12.97 -10.34 -6.03
C ALA A 96 -11.69 -9.76 -6.66
N ALA A 97 -11.60 -8.44 -6.84
CA ALA A 97 -10.50 -7.80 -7.57
C ALA A 97 -9.09 -8.10 -7.00
N CYS A 98 -8.90 -8.13 -5.68
CA CYS A 98 -7.58 -8.43 -5.09
C CYS A 98 -7.17 -9.89 -5.32
N ALA A 99 -8.12 -10.84 -5.17
CA ALA A 99 -7.87 -12.26 -5.45
C ALA A 99 -7.54 -12.48 -6.93
N LEU A 100 -8.30 -11.86 -7.84
CA LEU A 100 -8.06 -11.93 -9.29
C LEU A 100 -6.78 -11.21 -9.70
N ALA A 101 -6.40 -10.13 -9.02
CA ALA A 101 -5.14 -9.44 -9.23
C ALA A 101 -3.94 -10.18 -8.62
N SER A 102 -4.17 -11.30 -7.90
CA SER A 102 -3.14 -12.02 -7.15
C SER A 102 -2.34 -11.10 -6.20
N THR A 103 -3.00 -10.08 -5.64
CA THR A 103 -2.39 -9.15 -4.69
C THR A 103 -2.98 -9.37 -3.30
N PRO A 104 -2.16 -9.73 -2.29
CA PRO A 104 -2.66 -9.86 -0.93
C PRO A 104 -3.10 -8.48 -0.40
N PRO A 105 -4.02 -8.43 0.58
CA PRO A 105 -4.36 -7.21 1.28
C PRO A 105 -3.10 -6.45 1.74
N TRP A 106 -3.05 -5.14 1.47
CA TRP A 106 -1.88 -4.31 1.83
C TRP A 106 -1.63 -4.30 3.34
N GLU A 107 -2.64 -4.58 4.16
CA GLU A 107 -2.48 -4.79 5.60
C GLU A 107 -1.52 -5.93 5.93
N LEU A 108 -1.65 -7.07 5.24
CA LEU A 108 -0.78 -8.22 5.44
C LEU A 108 0.63 -7.90 4.95
N GLU A 109 0.74 -7.24 3.80
CA GLU A 109 2.05 -6.83 3.27
C GLU A 109 2.76 -5.84 4.21
N ALA A 110 2.03 -4.91 4.81
CA ALA A 110 2.56 -3.97 5.79
C ALA A 110 3.10 -4.69 7.03
N TRP A 111 2.38 -5.67 7.56
CA TRP A 111 2.87 -6.48 8.69
C TRP A 111 4.11 -7.30 8.34
N VAL A 112 4.15 -7.89 7.15
CA VAL A 112 5.34 -8.62 6.68
C VAL A 112 6.54 -7.66 6.57
N LEU A 113 6.35 -6.48 5.99
CA LEU A 113 7.41 -5.47 5.87
C LEU A 113 7.91 -4.98 7.25
N ALA A 114 7.00 -4.75 8.19
CA ALA A 114 7.34 -4.40 9.56
C ALA A 114 8.18 -5.51 10.22
N ARG A 115 7.76 -6.77 10.06
CA ARG A 115 8.46 -7.91 10.64
C ARG A 115 9.86 -8.12 10.04
N VAL A 116 10.00 -7.96 8.73
CA VAL A 116 11.31 -8.05 8.05
C VAL A 116 12.22 -6.90 8.50
N TYR A 117 11.67 -5.71 8.70
CA TYR A 117 12.42 -4.57 9.21
C TYR A 117 12.94 -4.82 10.63
N GLU A 118 12.07 -5.26 11.55
CA GLU A 118 12.47 -5.66 12.92
C GLU A 118 13.60 -6.68 12.90
N TRP A 119 13.43 -7.75 12.12
CA TRP A 119 14.45 -8.79 11.99
C TRP A 119 15.78 -8.25 11.47
N THR A 120 15.74 -7.33 10.51
CA THR A 120 16.95 -6.69 9.96
C THR A 120 17.63 -5.79 10.99
N VAL A 121 16.85 -5.04 11.77
CA VAL A 121 17.35 -4.18 12.85
C VAL A 121 17.99 -5.04 13.95
N ASP A 122 17.34 -6.12 14.38
CA ASP A 122 17.88 -7.05 15.37
C ASP A 122 19.20 -7.69 14.91
N ARG A 123 19.29 -8.10 13.64
CA ARG A 123 20.53 -8.63 13.07
C ARG A 123 21.66 -7.60 13.07
N ARG A 124 21.35 -6.36 12.69
CA ARG A 124 22.33 -5.25 12.73
C ARG A 124 22.77 -4.95 14.16
N ALA A 125 21.85 -4.98 15.13
CA ALA A 125 22.15 -4.80 16.53
C ALA A 125 23.08 -5.91 17.08
N ARG A 126 22.96 -7.13 16.55
CA ARG A 126 23.87 -8.26 16.84
C ARG A 126 25.22 -8.21 16.11
N GLY A 127 25.47 -7.20 15.28
CA GLY A 127 26.76 -7.01 14.60
C GLY A 127 26.98 -7.87 13.35
N GLU A 128 25.96 -8.62 12.91
CA GLU A 128 26.01 -9.42 11.68
C GLU A 128 25.81 -8.49 10.47
N ARG A 129 26.89 -7.93 9.93
CA ARG A 129 26.85 -7.22 8.64
C ARG A 129 26.65 -8.23 7.51
N GLN A 130 25.79 -7.87 6.55
CA GLN A 130 25.69 -8.59 5.28
C GLN A 130 27.02 -8.44 4.55
N GLU A 131 27.70 -9.56 4.30
CA GLU A 131 28.77 -9.67 3.29
C GLU A 131 28.22 -9.38 1.90
#